data_AF-A0A399NUQ9-F1
#
_entry.id   AF-A0A399NUQ9-F1
#
_cell.length_a   1.000
_cell.length_b   1.000
_cell.length_c   1.000
_cell.angle_alpha   90.00
_cell.angle_beta   90.00
_cell.angle_gamma   90.00
#
_symmetry.space_group_name_H-M   'P 1'
#
loop_
_entity.id
_entity.type
_entity.pdbx_description
1 polymer ?
#
loop_
_entity_poly.entity_id
_entity_poly.type
_entity_poly.pdbx_seq_one_letter_code
_entity_poly.pdbx_strand_id
1 'polypeptide(L)'
;MPSTPPAPDARPLEDATLGPPGVVLLLSGTTALPGADPVGEEERADPAVVARAEARGELVRLRAGVHVERGDWEAMSTRERHLLRIRALARVSPAPVALGGPSAAAVHGLPRLAPW
;
A
#
# COMPACT_ATOMS: atom_id res chain seq x y z
N MET A 1 -17.99 -35.00 5.73
CA MET A 1 -17.36 -34.19 4.67
C MET A 1 -17.11 -32.80 5.24
N PRO A 2 -15.91 -32.22 5.16
CA PRO A 2 -15.72 -30.85 5.60
C PRO A 2 -16.41 -29.93 4.59
N SER A 3 -17.38 -29.15 5.06
CA SER A 3 -18.03 -28.11 4.27
C SER A 3 -17.02 -26.99 4.04
N THR A 4 -16.67 -26.73 2.78
CA THR A 4 -15.94 -25.51 2.42
C THR A 4 -16.81 -24.31 2.83
N PRO A 5 -16.32 -23.38 3.68
CA PRO A 5 -17.09 -22.18 3.98
C PRO A 5 -17.35 -21.41 2.68
N PRO A 6 -18.52 -20.78 2.51
CA PRO A 6 -18.78 -19.94 1.36
C PRO A 6 -17.70 -18.85 1.28
N ALA A 7 -17.23 -18.57 0.07
CA ALA A 7 -16.31 -17.47 -0.16
C ALA A 7 -16.92 -16.20 0.48
N PRO A 8 -16.16 -15.42 1.26
CA PRO A 8 -16.69 -14.20 1.85
C PRO A 8 -17.27 -13.34 0.74
N ASP A 9 -18.46 -12.78 0.97
CA ASP A 9 -19.08 -11.84 0.04
C ASP A 9 -18.06 -10.74 -0.28
N ALA A 10 -17.49 -10.81 -1.48
CA ALA A 10 -16.65 -9.77 -2.05
C ALA A 10 -17.55 -8.62 -2.48
N ARG A 11 -18.28 -8.02 -1.53
CA ARG A 11 -18.83 -6.69 -1.76
C ARG A 11 -17.63 -5.82 -2.10
N PRO A 12 -17.63 -5.16 -3.27
CA PRO A 12 -16.56 -4.21 -3.56
C PRO A 12 -16.58 -3.19 -2.41
N LEU A 13 -15.45 -3.05 -1.72
CA LEU A 13 -15.24 -1.97 -0.75
C LEU A 13 -15.05 -0.71 -1.60
N GLU A 14 -16.17 -0.15 -2.07
CA GLU A 14 -16.20 0.71 -3.25
C GLU A 14 -15.29 1.95 -3.15
N ASP A 15 -14.89 2.35 -1.93
CA ASP A 15 -14.00 3.51 -1.71
C ASP A 15 -12.88 3.26 -0.69
N ALA A 16 -12.49 2.01 -0.41
CA ALA A 16 -11.36 1.74 0.49
C ALA A 16 -10.02 1.99 -0.21
N THR A 17 -9.76 3.24 -0.59
CA THR A 17 -8.45 3.65 -1.11
C THR A 17 -7.42 3.36 -0.02
N LEU A 18 -6.42 2.53 -0.33
CA LEU A 18 -5.30 2.23 0.58
C LEU A 18 -4.31 3.41 0.61
N GLY A 19 -4.80 4.59 0.93
CA GLY A 19 -4.07 5.86 0.93
C GLY A 19 -4.94 7.01 0.41
N PRO A 20 -4.44 8.25 0.48
CA PRO A 20 -5.11 9.39 -0.15
C PRO A 20 -5.17 9.20 -1.67
N PRO A 21 -6.23 9.71 -2.34
CA PRO A 21 -6.23 9.82 -3.81
C PRO A 21 -5.11 10.76 -4.27
N GLY A 22 -4.54 10.52 -5.45
CA GLY A 22 -3.46 11.33 -6.03
C GLY A 22 -2.05 11.02 -5.55
N VAL A 23 -1.86 10.04 -4.65
CA VAL A 23 -0.53 9.63 -4.17
C VAL A 23 -0.02 8.45 -4.98
N VAL A 24 1.11 8.67 -5.66
CA VAL A 24 1.72 7.70 -6.55
C VAL A 24 2.74 6.83 -5.79
N LEU A 25 2.61 5.52 -5.92
CA LEU A 25 3.67 4.60 -5.51
C LEU A 25 4.70 4.47 -6.63
N LEU A 26 5.95 4.81 -6.32
CA LEU A 26 7.09 4.64 -7.21
C LEU A 26 7.64 3.23 -7.06
N LEU A 27 7.46 2.42 -8.11
CA LEU A 27 7.93 1.05 -8.18
C LEU A 27 9.30 0.99 -8.86
N SER A 28 10.26 0.39 -8.18
CA SER A 28 11.61 0.18 -8.68
C SER A 28 11.99 -1.29 -8.66
N GLY A 29 12.41 -1.79 -9.81
CA GLY A 29 12.84 -3.18 -9.99
C GLY A 29 11.69 -4.11 -10.44
N THR A 30 11.94 -5.41 -10.33
CA THR A 30 11.03 -6.48 -10.80
C THR A 30 9.97 -6.87 -9.76
N THR A 31 9.78 -6.07 -8.71
CA THR A 31 8.95 -6.40 -7.54
C THR A 31 7.45 -6.45 -7.81
N ALA A 32 7.02 -5.91 -8.95
CA ALA A 32 5.67 -6.10 -9.43
C ALA A 32 5.54 -7.53 -9.98
N LEU A 33 5.06 -8.46 -9.15
CA LEU A 33 4.55 -9.72 -9.68
C LEU A 33 3.47 -9.40 -10.73
N PRO A 34 3.57 -9.95 -11.94
CA PRO A 34 2.56 -9.74 -12.98
C PRO A 34 1.25 -10.37 -12.51
N GLY A 35 0.20 -9.56 -12.38
CA GLY A 35 -1.16 -10.04 -12.08
C GLY A 35 -1.81 -9.50 -10.81
N ALA A 36 -1.12 -8.70 -9.98
CA ALA A 36 -1.81 -7.91 -8.96
C ALA A 36 -2.41 -6.66 -9.62
N ASP A 37 -3.74 -6.51 -9.52
CA ASP A 37 -4.41 -5.27 -9.93
C ASP A 37 -3.83 -4.09 -9.14
N PRO A 38 -3.55 -2.95 -9.81
CA PRO A 38 -3.01 -1.79 -9.13
C PRO A 38 -4.03 -1.29 -8.10
N VAL A 39 -3.63 -1.25 -6.84
CA VAL A 39 -4.48 -0.73 -5.77
C VAL A 39 -4.22 0.77 -5.66
N GLY A 40 -4.60 1.57 -6.67
CA GLY A 40 -4.38 3.02 -6.77
C GLY A 40 -3.30 3.43 -7.80
N GLU A 41 -2.87 4.70 -7.79
CA GLU A 41 -1.88 5.25 -8.75
C GLU A 41 -0.44 4.72 -8.54
N GLU A 42 0.13 4.09 -9.56
CA GLU A 42 1.47 3.50 -9.52
C GLU A 42 2.28 3.99 -10.72
N GLU A 43 3.54 4.36 -10.48
CA GLU A 43 4.48 4.72 -11.54
C GLU A 43 5.72 3.83 -11.44
N ARG A 44 6.19 3.34 -12.59
CA ARG A 44 7.39 2.50 -12.67
C ARG A 44 8.57 3.36 -13.09
N ALA A 45 9.61 3.37 -12.26
CA ALA A 45 10.81 4.18 -12.47
C ALA A 45 12.07 3.31 -12.58
N ASP A 46 13.10 3.85 -13.23
CA ASP A 46 14.41 3.21 -13.29
C ASP A 46 15.01 3.07 -11.87
N PRO A 47 15.42 1.87 -11.44
CA PRO A 47 16.03 1.64 -10.13
C PRO A 47 17.19 2.58 -9.81
N ALA A 48 18.01 2.94 -10.80
CA ALA A 48 19.13 3.85 -10.62
C ALA A 48 18.66 5.30 -10.36
N VAL A 49 17.54 5.71 -10.94
CA VAL A 49 16.92 7.02 -10.68
C VAL A 49 16.36 7.07 -9.27
N VAL A 50 15.61 6.04 -8.86
CA VAL A 50 15.03 5.95 -7.52
C VAL A 50 16.08 5.84 -6.44
N ALA A 51 17.14 5.04 -6.64
CA ALA A 51 18.24 4.95 -5.68
C ALA A 51 18.93 6.31 -5.47
N ARG A 52 19.12 7.09 -6.54
CA ARG A 52 19.68 8.45 -6.45
C ARG A 52 18.74 9.40 -5.71
N ALA A 53 17.43 9.34 -5.99
CA ALA A 53 16.44 10.19 -5.31
C ALA A 53 16.26 9.81 -3.83
N GLU A 54 16.30 8.52 -3.48
CA GLU A 54 16.34 8.02 -2.10
C GLU A 54 17.60 8.51 -1.37
N ALA A 55 18.77 8.44 -2.01
CA ALA A 55 20.03 8.94 -1.43
C ALA A 55 20.03 10.46 -1.20
N ARG A 56 19.34 11.24 -2.05
CA ARG A 56 19.10 12.68 -1.84
C ARG A 56 18.04 12.97 -0.79
N GLY A 57 17.34 11.94 -0.31
CA GLY A 57 16.24 12.09 0.63
C GLY A 57 14.95 12.60 -0.02
N GLU A 58 14.80 12.57 -1.33
CA GLU A 58 13.55 12.99 -2.00
C GLU A 58 12.47 11.91 -1.91
N LEU A 59 12.87 10.65 -1.73
CA LEU A 59 11.97 9.51 -1.61
C LEU A 59 12.03 8.88 -0.23
N VAL A 60 10.89 8.39 0.23
CA VAL A 60 10.74 7.55 1.41
C VAL A 60 10.49 6.12 0.96
N ARG A 61 11.38 5.22 1.36
CA ARG A 61 11.22 3.80 1.09
C ARG A 61 10.17 3.19 2.02
N LEU A 62 9.09 2.66 1.44
CA LEU A 62 8.05 1.95 2.18
C LEU A 62 8.37 0.47 2.31
N ARG A 63 8.81 -0.15 1.21
CA ARG A 63 9.22 -1.55 1.10
C ARG A 63 10.34 -1.70 0.07
N ALA A 64 10.88 -2.91 -0.10
CA ALA A 64 11.84 -3.17 -1.16
C ALA A 64 11.20 -2.91 -2.53
N GLY A 65 11.78 -1.99 -3.30
CA GLY A 65 11.27 -1.60 -4.61
C GLY A 65 9.95 -0.83 -4.61
N VAL A 66 9.50 -0.30 -3.46
CA VAL A 66 8.31 0.54 -3.36
C VAL A 66 8.63 1.79 -2.54
N HIS A 67 8.42 2.93 -3.16
CA HIS A 67 8.79 4.24 -2.66
C HIS A 67 7.64 5.22 -2.83
N VAL A 68 7.69 6.32 -2.09
CA VAL A 68 6.77 7.47 -2.21
C VAL A 68 7.58 8.75 -2.09
N GLU A 69 7.09 9.84 -2.65
CA GLU A 69 7.71 11.15 -2.46
C GLU A 69 7.73 11.54 -0.97
N ARG A 70 8.82 12.15 -0.51
CA ARG A 70 8.95 12.64 0.85
C ARG A 70 7.92 13.73 1.17
N GLY A 71 7.68 14.67 0.26
CA GLY A 71 6.74 15.78 0.48
C GLY A 71 5.34 15.26 0.82
N ASP A 72 4.83 14.37 -0.03
CA ASP A 72 3.55 13.69 0.17
C ASP A 72 3.53 12.90 1.48
N TRP A 73 4.58 12.11 1.73
CA TRP A 73 4.70 11.32 2.96
C TRP A 73 4.61 12.19 4.20
N GLU A 74 5.30 13.32 4.22
CA GLU A 74 5.36 14.24 5.36
C GLU A 74 4.04 15.01 5.56
N ALA A 75 3.30 15.29 4.48
CA ALA A 75 1.98 15.92 4.54
C ALA A 75 0.88 14.99 5.09
N MET A 76 1.07 13.68 5.00
CA MET A 76 0.07 12.69 5.44
C MET A 76 -0.08 12.57 6.95
N SER A 77 -1.31 12.32 7.36
CA SER A 77 -1.63 11.82 8.70
C SER A 77 -1.03 10.44 8.96
N THR A 78 -0.90 10.08 10.23
CA THR A 78 -0.41 8.75 10.64
C THR A 78 -1.27 7.61 10.08
N ARG A 79 -2.59 7.83 9.95
CA ARG A 79 -3.52 6.83 9.36
C ARG A 79 -3.24 6.62 7.88
N GLU A 80 -3.05 7.70 7.12
CA GLU A 80 -2.77 7.61 5.67
C GLU A 80 -1.42 6.96 5.39
N ARG A 81 -0.40 7.28 6.19
CA ARG A 81 0.90 6.59 6.15
C ARG A 81 0.76 5.09 6.45
N HIS A 82 -0.13 4.72 7.37
CA HIS A 82 -0.43 3.32 7.67
C HIS A 82 -1.10 2.61 6.48
N LEU A 83 -2.09 3.25 5.85
CA LEU A 83 -2.75 2.73 4.65
C LEU A 83 -1.77 2.54 3.48
N LEU A 84 -0.86 3.50 3.25
CA LEU A 84 0.18 3.38 2.23
C LEU A 84 1.15 2.23 2.47
N ARG A 85 1.48 1.94 3.74
CA ARG A 85 2.29 0.76 4.08
C ARG A 85 1.54 -0.55 3.78
N ILE A 86 0.23 -0.58 4.03
CA ILE A 86 -0.63 -1.73 3.66
C ILE A 86 -0.65 -1.89 2.14
N ARG A 87 -0.79 -0.79 1.40
CA ARG A 87 -0.74 -0.76 -0.07
C ARG A 87 0.58 -1.29 -0.62
N ALA A 88 1.70 -0.79 -0.10
CA ALA A 88 3.03 -1.24 -0.47
C ALA A 88 3.25 -2.74 -0.16
N LEU A 89 2.72 -3.24 0.96
CA LEU A 89 2.75 -4.66 1.29
C LEU A 89 1.94 -5.49 0.31
N ALA A 90 0.69 -5.11 0.05
CA ALA A 90 -0.18 -5.80 -0.90
C ALA A 90 0.48 -5.88 -2.28
N ARG A 91 1.19 -4.81 -2.69
CA ARG A 91 1.85 -4.76 -3.99
C ARG A 91 2.99 -5.76 -4.18
N VAL A 92 3.76 -6.03 -3.13
CA VAL A 92 4.93 -6.93 -3.18
C VAL A 92 4.62 -8.34 -2.71
N SER A 93 3.38 -8.59 -2.26
CA SER A 93 2.97 -9.89 -1.73
C SER A 93 2.62 -10.84 -2.87
N PRO A 94 3.10 -12.10 -2.86
CA PRO A 94 2.87 -13.06 -3.93
C PRO A 94 1.48 -13.71 -3.92
N ALA A 95 0.71 -13.48 -2.86
CA ALA A 95 -0.63 -14.00 -2.69
C ALA A 95 -1.52 -12.92 -2.05
N PRO A 96 -2.87 -13.04 -2.18
CA PRO A 96 -3.80 -12.14 -1.52
C PRO A 96 -3.51 -12.01 -0.01
N VAL A 97 -3.48 -10.77 0.47
CA VAL A 97 -3.16 -10.46 1.88
C VAL A 97 -4.46 -10.31 2.66
N ALA A 98 -4.67 -11.17 3.65
CA ALA A 98 -5.71 -10.98 4.65
C ALA A 98 -5.23 -9.98 5.71
N LEU A 99 -6.01 -8.90 5.92
CA LEU A 99 -5.72 -7.89 6.94
C LEU A 99 -6.48 -8.21 8.22
N GLY A 100 -5.81 -8.06 9.36
CA GLY A 100 -6.40 -8.22 10.68
C GLY A 100 -6.14 -7.03 11.58
N GLY A 101 -6.86 -7.00 12.71
CA GLY A 101 -6.62 -6.06 13.80
C GLY A 101 -6.57 -4.60 13.35
N PRO A 102 -5.52 -3.84 13.74
CA PRO A 102 -5.41 -2.42 13.39
C PRO A 102 -5.42 -2.14 11.87
N SER A 103 -4.86 -3.02 11.04
CA SER A 103 -4.86 -2.80 9.59
C SER A 103 -6.25 -2.93 8.98
N ALA A 104 -7.04 -3.92 9.43
CA ALA A 104 -8.44 -4.03 9.04
C ALA A 104 -9.24 -2.81 9.52
N ALA A 105 -9.04 -2.38 10.77
CA ALA A 105 -9.67 -1.18 11.31
C ALA A 105 -9.33 0.08 10.50
N ALA A 106 -8.08 0.22 10.05
CA ALA A 106 -7.65 1.33 9.20
C ALA A 106 -8.43 1.35 7.89
N VAL A 107 -8.49 0.22 7.19
CA VAL A 107 -9.18 0.10 5.89
C VAL A 107 -10.68 0.38 6.02
N HIS A 108 -11.30 -0.06 7.11
CA HIS A 108 -12.73 0.17 7.36
C HIS A 108 -13.05 1.53 8.00
N GLY A 109 -12.08 2.42 8.17
CA GLY A 109 -12.33 3.76 8.74
C GLY A 109 -12.74 3.74 10.21
N LEU A 110 -12.41 2.68 10.94
CA LEU A 110 -12.78 2.54 12.35
C LEU A 110 -11.90 3.42 13.24
N PRO A 111 -12.47 4.05 14.28
CA PRO A 111 -11.70 4.84 15.24
C PRO A 111 -10.78 3.95 16.07
N ARG A 112 -9.64 4.51 16.49
CA ARG A 112 -8.63 3.80 17.27
C ARG A 112 -8.17 4.67 18.43
N LEU A 113 -8.07 4.06 19.61
CA LEU A 113 -7.67 4.73 20.85
C LEU A 113 -6.14 4.90 20.95
N ALA A 114 -5.38 4.09 20.21
CA ALA A 114 -3.93 4.18 20.11
C ALA A 114 -3.50 4.88 18.79
N PRO A 115 -2.32 5.52 18.75
CA PRO A 115 -1.78 6.11 17.51
C PRO A 115 -1.73 5.09 16.39
N TRP A 116 -1.92 5.52 15.13
CA TRP A 116 -1.96 4.63 13.96
C TRP A 116 -0.65 3.89 13.72
#